data_AF-A0A211ZU27-F1
#
_entry.id   AF-A0A211ZU27-F1
#
_cell.length_a   1.000
_cell.length_b   1.000
_cell.length_c   1.000
_cell.angle_alpha   90.00
_cell.angle_beta   90.00
_cell.angle_gamma   90.00
#
_symmetry.space_group_name_H-M   'P 1'
#
loop_
_entity.id
_entity.type
_entity.pdbx_description
1 polymer ?
#
loop_
_entity_poly.entity_id
_entity_poly.type
_entity_poly.pdbx_seq_one_letter_code
_entity_poly.pdbx_strand_id
1 'polypeptide(L)' 'MDTIITSFDDLFTRWPRQGHLSADLGVSPQHLRMMRVRRSVPVRYWPRFVAAAARRGIAGVDYDLLVRLHILEEQP' A
#
# COMPACT_ATOMS: atom_id res chain seq x y z
N MET A 1 13.37 6.97 -14.19
CA MET A 1 12.07 7.65 -14.04
C MET A 1 11.48 7.16 -12.73
N ASP A 2 11.68 7.90 -11.65
CA ASP A 2 11.02 7.63 -10.37
C ASP A 2 9.51 7.64 -10.58
N THR A 3 8.89 6.46 -10.58
CA THR A 3 7.45 6.34 -10.74
C THR A 3 6.80 6.91 -9.48
N ILE A 4 6.15 8.06 -9.61
CA ILE A 4 5.48 8.74 -8.51
C ILE A 4 4.24 7.91 -8.13
N ILE A 5 4.12 7.52 -6.86
CA ILE A 5 2.91 6.84 -6.36
C ILE A 5 1.84 7.90 -6.12
N THR A 6 0.72 7.82 -6.84
CA THR A 6 -0.38 8.80 -6.77
C THR A 6 -1.70 8.23 -6.26
N SER A 7 -1.79 6.91 -6.05
CA SER A 7 -3.00 6.24 -5.57
C SER A 7 -2.65 4.95 -4.84
N PHE A 8 -3.56 4.45 -4.01
CA PHE A 8 -3.36 3.13 -3.38
C PHE A 8 -3.22 2.01 -4.43
N ASP A 9 -3.93 2.06 -5.56
CA ASP A 9 -3.76 1.05 -6.62
C ASP A 9 -2.32 1.01 -7.15
N ASP A 10 -1.70 2.18 -7.39
CA ASP A 10 -0.30 2.29 -7.81
C ASP A 10 0.67 1.80 -6.72
N LEU A 11 0.34 2.03 -5.44
CA LEU A 11 1.07 1.43 -4.33
C LEU A 11 0.98 -0.11 -4.40
N PHE A 12 -0.23 -0.67 -4.60
CA PHE A 12 -0.44 -2.11 -4.67
C PHE A 12 0.29 -2.77 -5.86
N THR A 13 0.52 -2.05 -6.97
CA THR A 13 1.24 -2.57 -8.14
C THR A 13 2.75 -2.66 -7.94
N ARG A 14 3.31 -2.03 -6.89
CA ARG A 14 4.74 -2.14 -6.56
C ARG A 14 5.19 -3.53 -6.14
N TRP A 15 4.24 -4.38 -5.75
CA TRP A 15 4.52 -5.79 -5.49
C TRP A 15 4.34 -6.61 -6.76
N PRO A 16 5.32 -7.44 -7.15
CA PRO A 16 5.22 -8.30 -8.34
C PRO A 16 4.01 -9.24 -8.31
N ARG A 17 3.57 -9.63 -7.11
CA ARG A 17 2.40 -10.48 -6.89
C ARG A 17 1.64 -9.98 -5.67
N GLN A 18 0.31 -9.88 -5.78
CA GLN A 18 -0.56 -9.50 -4.66
C GLN A 18 -0.43 -10.48 -3.47
N GLY A 19 -0.17 -11.76 -3.74
CA GLY A 19 0.08 -12.77 -2.70
C GLY A 19 1.30 -12.47 -1.81
N HIS A 20 2.32 -11.82 -2.36
CA HIS A 20 3.49 -11.40 -1.59
C HIS A 20 3.13 -10.27 -0.62
N LEU A 21 2.35 -9.30 -1.09
CA LEU A 21 1.88 -8.21 -0.25
C LEU A 21 0.93 -8.70 0.85
N SER A 22 0.01 -9.62 0.54
CA SER A 22 -0.87 -10.19 1.57
C SER A 22 -0.08 -10.92 2.67
N ALA A 23 0.96 -11.66 2.28
CA ALA A 23 1.86 -12.32 3.24
C ALA A 23 2.64 -11.30 4.09
N ASP A 24 3.18 -10.26 3.46
CA ASP A 24 3.93 -9.21 4.14
C ASP A 24 3.09 -8.38 5.13
N LEU A 25 1.82 -8.17 4.80
CA LEU A 25 0.86 -7.48 5.66
C LEU A 25 0.22 -8.40 6.71
N GLY A 26 0.40 -9.72 6.60
CA GLY A 26 -0.25 -10.70 7.46
C GLY A 26 -1.78 -10.71 7.31
N VAL A 27 -2.28 -10.46 6.11
CA VAL A 27 -3.73 -10.44 5.81
C VAL A 27 -4.09 -11.51 4.79
N SER A 28 -5.33 -11.97 4.80
CA SER A 28 -5.82 -12.87 3.76
C SER A 28 -5.90 -12.16 2.39
N PRO A 29 -5.77 -12.88 1.27
CA PRO A 29 -5.91 -12.30 -0.07
C PRO A 29 -7.25 -11.59 -0.29
N GLN A 30 -8.33 -12.11 0.33
CA GLN A 30 -9.66 -11.50 0.27
C GLN A 30 -9.68 -10.15 0.98
N HIS A 31 -9.04 -10.05 2.15
CA HIS A 31 -8.95 -8.79 2.90
C HIS A 31 -8.11 -7.76 2.13
N LEU A 32 -6.99 -8.19 1.52
CA LEU A 32 -6.20 -7.33 0.64
C LEU A 32 -7.04 -6.80 -0.54
N ARG A 33 -7.84 -7.69 -1.17
CA ARG A 33 -8.75 -7.31 -2.26
C ARG A 33 -9.78 -6.28 -1.82
N MET A 34 -10.35 -6.43 -0.61
CA MET A 34 -11.29 -5.45 -0.07
C MET A 34 -10.65 -4.09 0.17
N MET A 35 -9.41 -4.03 0.68
CA MET A 35 -8.67 -2.77 0.83
C MET A 35 -8.48 -2.07 -0.51
N ARG A 36 -8.11 -2.84 -1.54
CA ARG A 36 -7.93 -2.33 -2.90
C ARG A 36 -9.24 -1.80 -3.50
N VAL A 37 -10.34 -2.55 -3.37
CA VAL A 37 -11.67 -2.12 -3.86
C VAL A 37 -12.14 -0.85 -3.16
N ARG A 38 -11.92 -0.76 -1.85
CA ARG A 38 -12.26 0.44 -1.05
C ARG A 38 -11.27 1.59 -1.26
N ARG A 39 -10.19 1.36 -2.00
CA ARG A 39 -9.07 2.30 -2.20
C ARG A 39 -8.59 2.91 -0.88
N SER A 40 -8.61 2.11 0.18
CA SER A 40 -8.33 2.58 1.54
C SER A 40 -7.60 1.49 2.33
N VAL A 41 -6.55 1.91 3.03
CA VAL A 41 -5.74 1.04 3.89
C VAL A 41 -5.85 1.54 5.33
N PRO A 42 -6.38 0.73 6.26
CA PRO A 42 -6.43 1.11 7.66
C PRO A 42 -5.04 1.42 8.23
N VAL A 43 -4.92 2.52 8.98
CA VAL A 43 -3.65 3.03 9.52
C VAL A 43 -2.82 1.96 10.25
N ARG A 44 -3.45 1.02 10.93
CA ARG A 44 -2.78 -0.11 11.61
C ARG A 44 -1.92 -1.00 10.69
N TYR A 45 -2.10 -0.94 9.37
CA TYR A 45 -1.30 -1.68 8.39
C TYR A 45 -0.15 -0.87 7.81
N TRP A 46 -0.12 0.45 8.00
CA TRP A 46 0.90 1.32 7.43
C TRP A 46 2.33 0.94 7.83
N PRO A 47 2.61 0.61 9.11
CA PRO A 47 3.94 0.15 9.49
C PRO A 47 4.36 -1.12 8.76
N ARG A 48 3.40 -2.02 8.46
CA ARG A 48 3.68 -3.24 7.70
C ARG A 48 3.95 -2.94 6.23
N PHE A 49 3.27 -1.96 5.64
CA PHE A 49 3.55 -1.48 4.28
C PHE A 49 4.98 -0.93 4.14
N VAL A 50 5.36 0.01 5.02
CA VAL A 50 6.70 0.62 5.01
C VAL A 50 7.77 -0.45 5.24
N ALA A 51 7.57 -1.34 6.22
CA ALA A 51 8.50 -2.43 6.48
C ALA A 51 8.60 -3.42 5.31
N ALA A 52 7.49 -3.74 4.63
CA ALA A 52 7.49 -4.63 3.48
C ALA A 52 8.18 -4.01 2.26
N ALA A 53 7.96 -2.73 2.02
CA ALA A 53 8.63 -1.99 0.96
C ALA A 53 10.14 -1.91 1.22
N ALA A 54 10.55 -1.56 2.44
CA ALA A 54 11.96 -1.54 2.84
C ALA A 54 12.63 -2.91 2.67
N ARG A 55 11.97 -3.99 3.12
CA ARG A 55 12.46 -5.37 2.96
C ARG A 55 12.64 -5.79 1.49
N ARG A 56 11.86 -5.21 0.58
CA ARG A 56 11.90 -5.54 -0.85
C ARG A 56 12.68 -4.52 -1.70
N GLY A 57 13.22 -3.46 -1.08
CA GLY A 57 13.88 -2.37 -1.80
C GLY A 57 12.92 -1.54 -2.68
N ILE A 58 11.63 -1.50 -2.35
CA ILE A 58 10.64 -0.67 -3.07
C ILE A 58 10.82 0.77 -2.58
N ALA A 59 11.30 1.63 -3.46
CA ALA A 59 11.49 3.05 -3.16
C ALA A 59 10.16 3.83 -3.13
N GLY A 60 10.15 4.90 -2.33
CA GLY A 60 9.04 5.86 -2.26
C GLY A 60 7.85 5.42 -1.44
N VAL A 61 7.95 4.34 -0.64
CA VAL A 61 6.89 3.90 0.27
C VAL A 61 7.27 4.22 1.71
N ASP A 62 6.79 5.37 2.18
CA ASP A 62 6.98 5.87 3.54
C ASP A 62 5.65 6.41 4.10
N TYR A 63 5.69 6.91 5.34
CA TYR A 63 4.49 7.41 6.01
C TYR A 63 3.94 8.69 5.37
N ASP A 64 4.77 9.57 4.81
CA ASP A 64 4.31 10.79 4.13
C ASP A 64 3.46 10.43 2.92
N LEU A 65 3.94 9.47 2.11
CA LEU A 65 3.14 8.94 1.00
C LEU A 65 1.80 8.38 1.49
N LEU A 66 1.81 7.52 2.51
CA LEU A 66 0.57 6.88 2.99
C LEU A 66 -0.44 7.90 3.53
N VAL A 67 0.04 8.93 4.24
CA VAL A 67 -0.78 10.07 4.68
C VAL A 67 -1.38 10.80 3.47
N ARG A 68 -0.56 11.13 2.48
CA ARG A 68 -1.01 11.83 1.27
C ARG A 68 -2.09 11.04 0.52
N LEU A 69 -1.87 9.74 0.31
CA LEU A 69 -2.85 8.86 -0.34
C LEU A 69 -4.15 8.77 0.48
N HIS A 70 -4.05 8.71 1.80
CA HIS A 70 -5.22 8.65 2.67
C HIS A 70 -6.04 9.93 2.60
N ILE A 71 -5.40 11.10 2.69
CA ILE A 71 -6.08 12.40 2.56
C ILE A 71 -6.76 12.52 1.19
N LEU A 72 -6.10 12.09 0.10
CA LEU A 72 -6.67 12.17 -1.25
C LEU A 72 -7.95 11.33 -1.40
N GLU A 73 -8.05 10.17 -0.74
CA GLU A 73 -9.22 9.29 -0.84
C GLU A 73 -10.31 9.61 0.20
N GLU A 74 -10.00 10.39 1.24
CA GLU A 74 -10.99 10.91 2.21
C GLU A 74 -11.72 12.19 1.70
N GLN A 75 -11.24 12.80 0.61
CA GLN A 75 -11.88 13.97 0.01
C GLN A 75 -13.17 13.54 -0.73
N PRO A 76 -14.32 14.20 -0.47
CA PRO A 76 -15.60 13.87 -1.09
C PRO A 76 -15.69 14.18 -2.59
#